data_AF-A0A453PTW7-F1
#
_entry.id   AF-A0A453PTW7-F1
#
_cell.length_a   1.000
_cell.length_b   1.000
_cell.length_c   1.000
_cell.angle_alpha   90.00
_cell.angle_beta   90.00
_cell.angle_gamma   90.00
#
_symmetry.space_group_name_H-M   'P 1'
#
loop_
_entity.id
_entity.type
_entity.pdbx_description
1 polymer ?
#
loop_
_entity_poly.entity_id
_entity_poly.type
_entity_poly.pdbx_seq_one_letter_code
_entity_poly.pdbx_strand_id
1 'polypeptide(L)'
;MGRAPCCDKATVKKGPWSPEEDAKLKAYIDENGTGGNWIALPQKIGLKRCGKSCRLRWLNYLRPNIKHGDFTEEEEHIICSLYISIGSRWSIIAAQLPGRTDNDIKNYWNTKLKKKLLGKRAPSRRLQRLHMRLQGLYSAFGCGASNAPPQWPKLEPPTDAVAMTTVSHGHSLAAADVV
;
A
#
# COMPACT_ATOMS: atom_id res chain seq x y z
N MET A 1 10.41 24.57 3.41
CA MET A 1 9.05 24.76 3.95
C MET A 1 8.49 23.41 4.40
N GLY A 2 8.40 23.17 5.72
CA GLY A 2 7.85 21.93 6.27
C GLY A 2 6.34 21.89 6.09
N ARG A 3 5.78 20.76 5.64
CA ARG A 3 4.33 20.60 5.53
C ARG A 3 3.72 20.75 6.92
N ALA A 4 2.67 21.57 7.03
CA ALA A 4 1.93 21.75 8.29
C ALA A 4 1.48 20.38 8.83
N PRO A 5 1.55 20.17 10.16
CA PRO A 5 1.07 18.94 10.76
C PRO A 5 -0.41 18.77 10.44
N CYS A 6 -0.74 17.63 9.84
CA CYS A 6 -2.07 17.32 9.31
C CYS A 6 -3.19 17.38 10.37
N CYS A 7 -2.88 17.26 11.66
CA CYS A 7 -3.83 17.37 12.78
C CYS A 7 -3.10 17.79 14.07
N ASP A 8 -3.82 18.46 14.97
CA ASP A 8 -3.35 18.74 16.33
C ASP A 8 -3.25 17.45 17.14
N LYS A 9 -2.03 17.11 17.56
CA LYS A 9 -1.72 15.84 18.24
C LYS A 9 -2.43 15.67 19.59
N ALA A 10 -2.98 16.75 20.15
CA ALA A 10 -3.64 16.79 21.45
C ALA A 10 -5.11 16.34 21.42
N THR A 11 -5.79 16.43 20.27
CA THR A 11 -7.25 16.16 20.14
C THR A 11 -7.56 14.81 19.49
N VAL A 12 -6.56 14.16 18.91
CA VAL A 12 -6.71 12.90 18.17
C VAL A 12 -6.57 11.71 19.11
N LYS A 13 -7.59 10.84 19.14
CA LYS A 13 -7.53 9.56 19.87
C LYS A 13 -6.44 8.67 19.28
N LYS A 14 -5.52 8.23 20.15
CA LYS A 14 -4.53 7.19 19.86
C LYS A 14 -4.96 5.91 20.57
N GLY A 15 -5.09 4.81 19.83
CA GLY A 15 -5.58 3.55 20.40
C GLY A 15 -6.21 2.63 19.37
N PRO A 16 -6.69 1.46 19.81
CA PRO A 16 -7.39 0.50 18.95
C PRO A 16 -8.61 1.16 18.30
N TRP A 17 -8.95 0.73 17.09
CA TRP A 17 -10.15 1.17 16.39
C TRP A 17 -11.36 0.44 16.95
N SER A 18 -12.42 1.17 17.27
CA SER A 18 -13.67 0.54 17.67
C SER A 18 -14.47 0.09 16.44
N PRO A 19 -15.34 -0.93 16.58
CA PRO A 19 -16.22 -1.35 15.48
C PRO A 19 -17.13 -0.21 14.99
N GLU A 20 -17.56 0.71 15.86
CA GLU A 20 -18.37 1.86 15.42
C GLU A 20 -17.56 2.86 14.58
N GLU A 21 -16.28 3.09 14.94
CA GLU A 21 -15.37 3.92 14.14
C GLU A 21 -15.12 3.28 12.76
N ASP A 22 -14.92 1.96 12.72
CA ASP A 22 -14.72 1.21 11.49
C ASP A 22 -15.95 1.23 10.59
N ALA A 23 -17.16 1.07 11.16
CA ALA A 23 -18.41 1.13 10.42
C ALA A 23 -18.63 2.52 9.78
N LYS A 24 -18.37 3.59 10.52
CA LYS A 24 -18.45 4.96 9.99
C LYS A 24 -17.46 5.21 8.87
N LEU A 25 -16.21 4.75 9.04
CA LEU A 25 -15.18 4.89 8.03
C LEU A 25 -15.54 4.12 6.75
N LYS A 26 -16.06 2.90 6.90
CA LYS A 26 -16.48 2.05 5.79
C LYS A 26 -17.66 2.66 5.02
N ALA A 27 -18.73 3.04 5.71
CA ALA A 27 -19.90 3.65 5.08
C ALA A 27 -19.53 4.89 4.24
N TYR A 28 -18.70 5.79 4.81
CA TYR A 28 -18.26 6.98 4.08
C TYR A 28 -17.47 6.65 2.81
N ILE A 29 -16.62 5.61 2.85
CA ILE A 29 -15.80 5.23 1.70
C ILE A 29 -16.62 4.49 0.64
N ASP A 30 -17.60 3.68 1.06
CA ASP A 30 -18.51 3.01 0.14
C ASP A 30 -19.38 4.04 -0.62
N GLU A 31 -19.76 5.15 0.04
CA GLU A 31 -20.52 6.26 -0.58
C GLU A 31 -19.65 7.20 -1.44
N ASN A 32 -18.46 7.58 -0.98
CA ASN A 32 -17.64 8.64 -1.60
C ASN A 32 -16.42 8.12 -2.37
N GLY A 33 -16.13 6.82 -2.29
CA GLY A 33 -14.94 6.19 -2.85
C GLY A 33 -13.64 6.49 -2.09
N THR A 34 -12.54 5.93 -2.58
CA THR A 34 -11.20 6.00 -1.95
C THR A 34 -10.29 7.12 -2.48
N GLY A 35 -10.73 7.82 -3.54
CA GLY A 35 -10.00 8.91 -4.20
C GLY A 35 -10.12 10.27 -3.51
N GLY A 36 -10.92 10.37 -2.45
CA GLY A 36 -11.18 11.61 -1.73
C GLY A 36 -10.04 12.10 -0.83
N ASN A 37 -10.17 13.33 -0.34
CA ASN A 37 -9.20 13.93 0.58
C ASN A 37 -9.27 13.30 1.98
N TRP A 38 -8.38 12.34 2.24
CA TRP A 38 -8.24 11.69 3.55
C TRP A 38 -8.00 12.65 4.71
N ILE A 39 -7.46 13.85 4.48
CA ILE A 39 -7.17 14.83 5.53
C ILE A 39 -8.47 15.38 6.13
N ALA A 40 -9.44 15.73 5.28
CA ALA A 40 -10.72 16.30 5.71
C ALA A 40 -11.75 15.23 6.13
N LEU A 41 -11.55 13.98 5.70
CA LEU A 41 -12.46 12.87 5.96
C LEU A 41 -12.87 12.71 7.43
N PRO A 42 -11.95 12.68 8.41
CA PRO A 42 -12.34 12.42 9.81
C PRO A 42 -13.28 13.49 10.37
N GLN A 43 -13.09 14.76 9.98
CA GLN A 43 -13.95 15.86 10.41
C GLN A 43 -15.37 15.72 9.83
N LYS A 44 -15.49 15.32 8.57
CA LYS A 44 -16.79 15.12 7.90
C LYS A 44 -17.64 14.02 8.56
N ILE A 45 -16.99 12.94 8.98
CA ILE A 45 -17.68 11.79 9.61
C ILE A 45 -17.74 11.88 11.14
N GLY A 46 -17.28 12.99 11.71
CA GLY A 46 -17.24 13.20 13.16
C GLY A 46 -16.30 12.24 13.91
N LEU A 47 -15.26 11.71 13.26
CA LEU A 47 -14.25 10.88 13.92
C LEU A 47 -13.16 11.73 14.55
N LYS A 48 -12.83 11.44 15.81
CA LYS A 48 -11.68 12.03 16.53
C LYS A 48 -10.35 11.36 16.14
N ARG A 49 -10.18 11.06 14.84
CA ARG A 49 -9.00 10.40 14.25
C ARG A 49 -8.35 11.33 13.23
N CYS A 50 -7.07 11.11 12.92
CA CYS A 50 -6.40 11.85 11.85
C CYS A 50 -6.55 11.15 10.50
N GLY A 51 -6.49 11.92 9.41
CA GLY A 51 -6.66 11.39 8.05
C GLY A 51 -5.67 10.27 7.69
N LYS A 52 -4.42 10.41 8.13
CA LYS A 52 -3.40 9.36 7.99
C LYS A 52 -3.83 8.05 8.67
N SER A 53 -4.41 8.14 9.86
CA SER A 53 -4.89 6.96 10.58
C SER A 53 -6.07 6.31 9.87
N CYS A 54 -7.03 7.09 9.38
CA CYS A 54 -8.16 6.57 8.62
C CYS A 54 -7.70 5.84 7.34
N ARG A 55 -6.80 6.47 6.57
CA ARG A 55 -6.24 5.85 5.36
C ARG A 55 -5.52 4.54 5.67
N LEU A 56 -4.70 4.53 6.72
CA LEU A 56 -3.98 3.31 7.12
C LEU A 56 -4.95 2.21 7.55
N ARG A 57 -5.99 2.56 8.34
CA ARG A 57 -7.00 1.59 8.78
C ARG A 57 -7.73 0.98 7.60
N TRP A 58 -8.14 1.81 6.63
CA TRP A 58 -8.78 1.33 5.41
C TRP A 58 -7.89 0.36 4.62
N LEU A 59 -6.66 0.79 4.29
CA LEU A 59 -5.78 0.01 3.42
C LEU A 59 -5.30 -1.31 4.04
N ASN A 60 -5.25 -1.41 5.37
CA ASN A 60 -4.73 -2.59 6.06
C ASN A 60 -5.81 -3.53 6.61
N TYR A 61 -7.03 -3.03 6.86
CA TYR A 61 -8.05 -3.82 7.57
C TYR A 61 -9.44 -3.78 6.94
N LEU A 62 -9.91 -2.62 6.47
CA LEU A 62 -11.32 -2.48 6.04
C LEU A 62 -11.53 -2.68 4.54
N ARG A 63 -10.47 -2.58 3.72
CA ARG A 63 -10.58 -2.72 2.28
C ARG A 63 -11.14 -4.12 1.94
N PRO A 64 -12.09 -4.21 0.98
CA PRO A 64 -12.54 -5.50 0.49
C PRO A 64 -11.36 -6.31 -0.08
N ASN A 65 -11.44 -7.63 0.02
CA ASN A 65 -10.44 -8.60 -0.45
C ASN A 65 -9.16 -8.72 0.40
N ILE A 66 -9.12 -8.15 1.61
CA ILE A 66 -8.04 -8.46 2.57
C ILE A 66 -8.37 -9.77 3.29
N LYS A 67 -7.42 -10.69 3.32
CA LYS A 67 -7.54 -11.96 4.05
C LYS A 67 -7.12 -11.77 5.50
N HIS A 68 -8.06 -12.04 6.41
CA HIS A 68 -7.79 -12.09 7.85
C HIS A 68 -7.58 -13.53 8.28
N GLY A 69 -6.42 -13.84 8.84
CA GLY A 69 -6.08 -15.20 9.29
C GLY A 69 -4.59 -15.50 9.17
N ASP A 70 -4.22 -16.70 9.59
CA ASP A 70 -2.84 -17.20 9.53
C ASP A 70 -2.35 -17.37 8.09
N PHE A 71 -1.03 -17.31 7.91
CA PHE A 71 -0.38 -17.53 6.62
C PHE A 71 -0.29 -19.03 6.30
N THR A 72 -0.55 -19.41 5.05
CA THR A 72 -0.35 -20.80 4.62
C THR A 72 1.13 -21.08 4.38
N GLU A 73 1.53 -22.35 4.35
CA GLU A 73 2.93 -22.75 4.12
C GLU A 73 3.45 -22.26 2.76
N GLU A 74 2.60 -22.21 1.74
CA GLU A 74 2.92 -21.67 0.42
C GLU A 74 3.19 -20.16 0.51
N GLU A 75 2.34 -19.41 1.21
CA GLU A 75 2.56 -17.98 1.45
C GLU A 75 3.86 -17.76 2.25
N GLU A 76 4.14 -18.58 3.27
CA GLU A 76 5.39 -18.52 4.04
C GLU A 76 6.62 -18.71 3.14
N HIS A 77 6.57 -19.70 2.24
CA HIS A 77 7.67 -20.02 1.33
C HIS A 77 7.97 -18.86 0.37
N ILE A 78 6.93 -18.23 -0.19
CA ILE A 78 7.05 -17.04 -1.04
C ILE A 78 7.69 -15.89 -0.26
N ILE A 79 7.23 -15.61 0.96
CA ILE A 79 7.78 -14.54 1.82
C ILE A 79 9.27 -14.78 2.07
N CYS A 80 9.65 -16.01 2.45
CA CYS A 80 11.03 -16.35 2.74
C CYS A 80 11.94 -16.22 1.50
N SER A 81 11.51 -16.80 0.38
CA SER A 81 12.25 -16.77 -0.88
C SER A 81 12.49 -15.33 -1.36
N LEU A 82 11.43 -14.52 -1.39
CA LEU A 82 11.53 -13.13 -1.79
C LEU A 82 12.37 -12.31 -0.80
N TYR A 83 12.19 -12.49 0.51
CA TYR A 83 13.01 -11.76 1.49
C TYR A 83 14.51 -12.05 1.34
N ILE A 84 14.90 -13.28 1.03
CA ILE A 84 16.30 -13.64 0.76
C ILE A 84 16.82 -12.93 -0.50
N SER A 85 16.00 -12.81 -1.53
CA SER A 85 16.37 -12.17 -2.80
C SER A 85 16.39 -10.64 -2.72
N ILE A 86 15.36 -10.04 -2.12
CA ILE A 86 15.07 -8.60 -2.22
C ILE A 86 15.06 -7.85 -0.89
N GLY A 87 15.23 -8.55 0.23
CA GLY A 87 15.25 -7.96 1.58
C GLY A 87 13.86 -7.52 2.07
N SER A 88 13.85 -6.50 2.93
CA SER A 88 12.64 -5.96 3.59
C SER A 88 11.76 -5.07 2.69
N ARG A 89 11.72 -5.34 1.39
CA ARG A 89 10.89 -4.62 0.41
C ARG A 89 9.44 -5.12 0.44
N TRP A 90 8.76 -4.91 1.56
CA TRP A 90 7.45 -5.50 1.87
C TRP A 90 6.36 -5.21 0.83
N SER A 91 6.33 -4.02 0.25
CA SER A 91 5.37 -3.66 -0.79
C SER A 91 5.53 -4.51 -2.06
N ILE A 92 6.76 -4.86 -2.42
CA ILE A 92 7.04 -5.73 -3.58
C ILE A 92 6.67 -7.17 -3.25
N ILE A 93 6.94 -7.63 -2.02
CA ILE A 93 6.55 -8.97 -1.56
C ILE A 93 5.01 -9.10 -1.53
N ALA A 94 4.31 -8.08 -1.04
CA ALA A 94 2.85 -8.04 -1.00
C ALA A 94 2.21 -8.11 -2.38
N ALA A 95 2.85 -7.57 -3.41
CA ALA A 95 2.37 -7.68 -4.79
C ALA A 95 2.30 -9.13 -5.29
N GLN A 96 3.05 -10.05 -4.68
CA GLN A 96 3.05 -11.49 -5.03
C GLN A 96 2.06 -12.31 -4.17
N LEU A 97 1.41 -11.70 -3.19
CA LEU A 97 0.53 -12.37 -2.23
C LEU A 97 -0.87 -11.73 -2.28
N PRO A 98 -1.77 -12.21 -3.14
CA PRO A 98 -3.09 -11.60 -3.31
C PRO A 98 -3.89 -11.66 -2.01
N GLY A 99 -4.39 -10.50 -1.58
CA GLY A 99 -5.17 -10.35 -0.36
C GLY A 99 -4.35 -10.23 0.93
N ARG A 100 -3.01 -10.20 0.86
CA ARG A 100 -2.13 -9.87 1.99
C ARG A 100 -1.54 -8.48 1.82
N THR A 101 -1.41 -7.76 2.93
CA THR A 101 -0.79 -6.43 2.91
C THR A 101 0.70 -6.50 3.27
N ASP A 102 1.43 -5.47 2.88
CA ASP A 102 2.84 -5.28 3.26
C ASP A 102 3.01 -5.25 4.78
N ASN A 103 2.02 -4.69 5.49
CA ASN A 103 2.00 -4.69 6.95
C ASN A 103 1.83 -6.09 7.54
N ASP A 104 0.96 -6.93 6.97
CA ASP A 104 0.74 -8.30 7.43
C ASP A 104 2.01 -9.13 7.28
N ILE A 105 2.66 -9.04 6.12
CA ILE A 105 3.90 -9.78 5.83
C ILE A 105 5.02 -9.36 6.78
N LYS A 106 5.20 -8.04 6.97
CA LYS A 106 6.17 -7.50 7.92
C LYS A 106 5.88 -7.99 9.34
N ASN A 107 4.61 -8.01 9.75
CA ASN A 107 4.21 -8.50 11.08
C ASN A 107 4.50 -10.00 11.23
N TYR A 108 4.14 -10.79 10.21
CA TYR A 108 4.39 -12.23 10.17
C TYR A 108 5.87 -12.56 10.25
N TRP A 109 6.69 -11.83 9.48
CA TRP A 109 8.14 -11.96 9.51
C TRP A 109 8.71 -11.72 10.91
N ASN A 110 8.32 -10.61 11.55
CA ASN A 110 8.86 -10.23 12.86
C ASN A 110 8.40 -11.13 14.01
N THR A 111 7.21 -11.72 13.90
CA THR A 111 6.62 -12.53 14.98
C THR A 111 6.92 -14.02 14.85
N LYS A 112 6.89 -14.58 13.63
CA LYS A 112 6.98 -16.02 13.38
C LYS A 112 8.25 -16.42 12.64
N LEU A 113 8.53 -15.81 11.48
CA LEU A 113 9.61 -16.28 10.60
C LEU A 113 11.01 -15.94 11.12
N LYS A 114 11.21 -14.77 11.73
CA LYS A 114 12.50 -14.37 12.30
C LYS A 114 13.01 -15.40 13.31
N LYS A 115 12.11 -15.95 14.13
CA LYS A 115 12.44 -17.02 15.10
C LYS A 115 12.64 -18.38 14.43
N LYS A 116 11.79 -18.75 13.47
CA LYS A 116 11.94 -20.03 12.72
C LYS A 116 13.27 -20.10 11.95
N LEU A 117 13.65 -19.01 11.28
CA LEU A 117 14.86 -18.94 10.43
C LEU A 117 16.16 -18.76 11.22
N LEU A 118 16.14 -18.05 12.35
CA LEU A 118 17.32 -17.82 13.18
C LEU A 118 17.45 -18.83 14.34
N GLY A 119 16.41 -19.62 14.63
CA GLY A 119 16.29 -20.40 15.87
C GLY A 119 16.33 -21.91 15.75
N LYS A 120 16.57 -22.54 14.59
CA LYS A 120 16.65 -24.02 14.51
C LYS A 120 17.78 -24.63 13.68
N ARG A 121 18.64 -23.85 13.02
CA ARG A 121 19.95 -24.32 12.55
C ARG A 121 20.92 -23.17 12.69
N ALA A 122 22.09 -23.42 13.29
CA ALA A 122 23.21 -22.48 13.26
C ALA A 122 23.30 -21.90 11.82
N PRO A 123 23.25 -20.58 11.64
CA PRO A 123 23.26 -20.01 10.31
C PRO A 123 24.50 -20.51 9.59
N SER A 124 24.34 -21.05 8.37
CA SER A 124 25.45 -21.10 7.44
C SER A 124 26.15 -19.74 7.50
N ARG A 125 27.46 -19.72 7.71
CA ARG A 125 28.25 -18.48 7.87
C ARG A 125 27.96 -17.46 6.76
N ARG A 126 27.43 -17.92 5.62
CA ARG A 126 26.93 -17.12 4.49
C ARG A 126 25.67 -16.30 4.82
N LEU A 127 24.65 -16.87 5.47
CA LEU A 127 23.42 -16.18 5.88
C LEU A 127 23.65 -15.23 7.06
N GLN A 128 24.54 -15.60 8.00
CA GLN A 128 24.97 -14.72 9.09
C GLN A 128 25.73 -13.50 8.58
N ARG A 129 26.62 -13.67 7.60
CA ARG A 129 27.32 -12.54 6.94
C ARG A 129 26.38 -11.67 6.11
N LEU A 130 25.41 -12.25 5.40
CA LEU A 130 24.39 -11.48 4.67
C LEU A 130 23.49 -10.70 5.64
N HIS A 131 23.05 -11.33 6.73
CA HIS A 131 22.28 -10.65 7.77
C HIS A 131 23.08 -9.49 8.39
N MET A 132 24.35 -9.70 8.80
CA MET A 132 25.18 -8.63 9.34
C MET A 132 25.54 -7.54 8.32
N ARG A 133 25.72 -7.86 7.03
CA ARG A 133 25.92 -6.85 5.97
C ARG A 133 24.65 -6.02 5.73
N LEU A 134 23.48 -6.65 5.70
CA LEU A 134 22.20 -5.97 5.58
C LEU A 134 21.87 -5.15 6.84
N GLN A 135 22.38 -5.58 7.99
CA GLN A 135 22.24 -4.81 9.22
C GLN A 135 23.21 -3.62 9.31
N GLY A 136 24.46 -3.78 8.88
CA GLY A 136 25.44 -2.68 8.83
C GLY A 136 25.07 -1.58 7.84
N LEU A 137 24.42 -1.92 6.72
CA LEU A 137 23.96 -0.94 5.73
C LEU A 137 22.74 -0.13 6.18
N TYR A 138 21.96 -0.59 7.17
CA TYR A 138 20.89 0.25 7.74
C TYR A 138 21.44 1.28 8.74
N SER A 139 22.54 0.97 9.43
CA SER A 139 23.11 1.88 10.45
C SER A 139 24.01 2.95 9.84
N ALA A 140 24.51 2.74 8.62
CA ALA A 140 25.31 3.72 7.87
C ALA A 140 24.47 4.76 7.08
N PHE A 141 23.14 4.63 7.03
CA PHE A 141 22.22 5.64 6.46
C PHE A 141 21.30 6.28 7.51
N GLY A 142 21.61 6.13 8.80
CA GLY A 142 20.99 6.88 9.88
C GLY A 142 21.79 8.15 10.18
N CYS A 143 21.15 9.31 9.93
CA CYS A 143 21.62 10.69 10.21
C CYS A 143 22.46 11.36 9.12
N GLY A 144 21.76 11.93 8.14
CA GLY A 144 22.26 13.01 7.29
C GLY A 144 21.09 13.66 6.56
N ALA A 145 20.62 14.80 7.05
CA ALA A 145 19.51 15.54 6.47
C ALA A 145 19.82 16.00 5.03
N SER A 146 19.01 15.56 4.06
CA SER A 146 18.70 16.34 2.85
C SER A 146 17.47 15.75 2.16
N ASN A 147 16.48 16.62 1.91
CA ASN A 147 15.22 16.31 1.26
C ASN A 147 15.44 16.19 -0.26
N ALA A 148 15.44 14.96 -0.80
CA ALA A 148 15.05 14.70 -2.19
C ALA A 148 14.56 13.25 -2.31
N PRO A 149 13.33 13.00 -2.81
CA PRO A 149 12.91 11.64 -3.12
C PRO A 149 13.70 11.12 -4.35
N PRO A 150 14.24 9.89 -4.32
CA PRO A 150 14.90 9.31 -5.49
C PRO A 150 13.88 9.07 -6.61
N GLN A 151 14.23 9.54 -7.81
CA GLN A 151 13.42 9.44 -9.03
C GLN A 151 13.63 8.05 -9.65
N TRP A 152 12.60 7.21 -9.65
CA TRP A 152 12.61 5.90 -10.31
C TRP A 152 12.38 6.08 -11.82
N PRO A 153 13.04 5.30 -12.71
CA PRO A 153 12.76 5.36 -14.14
C PRO A 153 11.27 5.11 -14.40
N LYS A 154 10.63 6.05 -15.12
CA LYS A 154 9.25 5.90 -15.59
C LYS A 154 9.21 4.67 -16.50
N LEU A 155 8.40 3.68 -16.15
CA LEU A 155 7.95 2.67 -17.09
C LEU A 155 7.08 3.39 -18.12
N GLU A 156 7.58 3.50 -19.36
CA GLU A 156 6.78 4.03 -20.47
C GLU A 156 5.63 3.06 -20.77
N PRO A 157 4.42 3.57 -21.05
CA PRO A 157 3.33 2.73 -21.50
C PRO A 157 3.69 2.08 -22.85
N PRO A 158 3.27 0.84 -23.11
CA PRO A 158 3.52 0.19 -24.39
C PRO A 158 2.86 1.00 -25.50
N THR A 159 3.67 1.47 -26.44
CA THR A 159 3.23 2.08 -27.69
C THR A 159 2.71 0.99 -28.61
N ASP A 160 1.41 0.72 -28.56
CA ASP A 160 0.71 0.18 -29.72
C ASP A 160 -0.46 1.09 -30.05
N ALA A 161 -0.16 2.00 -30.98
CA ALA A 161 -1.13 2.75 -31.73
C ALA A 161 -1.92 1.77 -32.60
N VAL A 162 -3.24 1.70 -32.37
CA VAL A 162 -4.16 1.32 -33.44
C VAL A 162 -5.08 2.51 -33.66
N ALA A 163 -4.85 3.17 -34.78
CA ALA A 163 -5.61 4.30 -35.27
C ALA A 163 -7.09 3.93 -35.38
N MET A 164 -7.95 4.60 -34.60
CA MET A 164 -9.38 4.67 -34.90
C MET A 164 -9.56 5.80 -35.91
N THR A 165 -9.58 5.39 -37.18
CA THR A 165 -9.85 6.22 -38.34
C THR A 165 -11.17 6.94 -38.18
N THR A 166 -11.16 8.26 -38.34
CA THR A 166 -12.34 9.10 -38.46
C THR A 166 -13.12 8.72 -39.72
N VAL A 167 -14.30 8.12 -39.56
CA VAL A 167 -15.26 7.97 -40.66
C VAL A 167 -16.18 9.19 -40.67
N SER A 168 -15.89 10.08 -41.61
CA SER A 168 -16.82 11.09 -42.14
C SER A 168 -18.17 10.47 -42.47
N HIS A 169 -19.25 11.04 -41.92
CA HIS A 169 -20.57 10.97 -42.54
C HIS A 169 -20.97 12.37 -42.98
N GLY A 170 -20.57 12.72 -44.19
CA GLY A 170 -21.28 13.70 -45.00
C GLY A 170 -22.25 12.92 -45.88
N HIS A 171 -23.56 13.14 -45.73
CA HIS A 171 -24.52 12.82 -46.76
C HIS A 171 -25.48 14.00 -46.96
N SER A 172 -25.60 14.32 -48.24
CA SER A 172 -26.25 15.48 -48.84
C SER A 172 -27.77 15.33 -48.92
N LEU A 173 -28.43 16.49 -48.89
CA LEU A 173 -29.78 16.88 -49.33
C LEU A 173 -30.61 15.90 -50.20
N ALA A 174 -31.89 15.77 -49.83
CA ALA A 174 -33.10 15.79 -50.69
C ALA A 174 -34.34 15.89 -49.75
N ALA A 175 -35.10 16.98 -49.71
CA ALA A 175 -36.21 17.34 -50.60
C ALA A 175 -37.36 16.31 -50.61
N ALA A 176 -38.48 16.66 -49.95
CA ALA A 176 -39.85 16.29 -50.34
C ALA A 176 -40.88 17.10 -49.52
N ASP A 177 -41.71 17.84 -50.27
CA ASP A 177 -42.90 18.61 -49.88
C ASP A 177 -43.97 17.80 -49.13
N VAL A 178 -44.98 18.49 -48.56
CA VAL A 178 -46.41 18.37 -48.93
C VAL A 178 -47.32 19.02 -47.86
N VAL A 179 -48.05 20.05 -48.33
CA VAL A 179 -49.34 20.65 -47.88
C VAL A 179 -49.37 21.51 -46.62
#